data_AF-A0A2T4UJM8-F1
#
_entry.id   AF-A0A2T4UJM8-F1
#
_cell.length_a   1.000
_cell.length_b   1.000
_cell.length_c   1.000
_cell.angle_alpha   90.00
_cell.angle_beta   90.00
_cell.angle_gamma   90.00
#
_symmetry.space_group_name_H-M   'P 1'
#
loop_
_entity.id
_entity.type
_entity.pdbx_description
1 polymer ?
#
loop_
_entity_poly.entity_id
_entity_poly.type
_entity_poly.pdbx_seq_one_letter_code
_entity_poly.pdbx_strand_id
1 'polypeptide(L)'
;MVARRATSLSAAALTAVAVAAVPAAGQSEKPRPISESPLLWATVNVCDTADRPDTIGIRASMPGSGISAERMFMRFQVQFFSRTDNRWHNVGRGGDSGFLAVGSGRYLQRQSGRNFVIKAPTAGGYRLRGAVTFEWRQDGEVVRRARTRTTSGHGNTRGADPKGYSRASCIIR
;
A
#
# COMPACT_ATOMS: atom_id res chain seq x y z
N MET A 1 -1.57 83.61 10.46
CA MET A 1 -2.72 83.55 11.41
C MET A 1 -3.93 83.12 10.58
N VAL A 2 -4.76 82.12 10.94
CA VAL A 2 -5.55 81.93 12.18
C VAL A 2 -6.63 83.02 12.25
N ALA A 3 -7.96 82.78 12.20
CA ALA A 3 -8.77 81.54 12.16
C ALA A 3 -10.03 81.76 11.23
N ARG A 4 -11.19 81.06 11.25
CA ARG A 4 -11.96 80.32 12.28
C ARG A 4 -12.99 79.33 11.66
N ARG A 5 -13.68 78.54 12.50
CA ARG A 5 -14.49 77.32 12.19
C ARG A 5 -15.94 77.58 11.71
N ALA A 6 -16.50 76.65 10.93
CA ALA A 6 -17.85 76.03 11.08
C ALA A 6 -17.97 74.82 10.10
N THR A 7 -18.29 73.57 10.48
CA THR A 7 -19.63 72.94 10.75
C THR A 7 -20.70 73.20 9.69
N SER A 8 -21.36 72.21 9.05
CA SER A 8 -21.39 70.73 9.27
C SER A 8 -21.35 69.95 7.92
N LEU A 9 -22.10 68.89 7.52
CA LEU A 9 -23.23 68.09 8.05
C LEU A 9 -23.36 66.74 7.28
N SER A 10 -23.93 65.70 7.91
CA SER A 10 -24.53 64.45 7.36
C SER A 10 -23.86 63.62 6.23
N ALA A 11 -23.52 62.37 6.57
CA ALA A 11 -24.07 61.17 5.89
C ALA A 11 -23.90 59.93 6.79
N ALA A 12 -24.98 59.17 7.02
CA ALA A 12 -24.93 57.92 7.78
C ALA A 12 -25.00 56.72 6.83
N ALA A 13 -24.10 55.76 6.98
CA ALA A 13 -24.08 54.51 6.23
C ALA A 13 -24.06 53.31 7.19
N LEU A 14 -25.25 52.79 7.51
CA LEU A 14 -25.42 51.57 8.32
C LEU A 14 -25.22 50.33 7.44
N THR A 15 -23.96 49.95 7.22
CA THR A 15 -23.61 48.77 6.41
C THR A 15 -23.91 47.48 7.19
N ALA A 16 -25.13 46.96 7.06
CA ALA A 16 -25.54 45.71 7.67
C ALA A 16 -24.84 44.51 7.00
N VAL A 17 -23.73 44.04 7.61
CA VAL A 17 -23.02 42.84 7.16
C VAL A 17 -23.82 41.60 7.55
N ALA A 18 -24.63 41.09 6.61
CA ALA A 18 -25.34 39.84 6.76
C ALA A 18 -24.33 38.67 6.79
N VAL A 19 -24.03 38.17 7.99
CA VAL A 19 -23.18 36.98 8.18
C VAL A 19 -23.96 35.75 7.71
N ALA A 20 -23.80 35.40 6.43
CA ALA A 20 -24.34 34.19 5.86
C ALA A 20 -23.67 32.96 6.50
N ALA A 21 -24.33 32.39 7.51
CA ALA A 21 -23.90 31.17 8.16
C ALA A 21 -24.03 29.98 7.20
N VAL A 22 -23.00 29.76 6.37
CA VAL A 22 -22.86 28.54 5.58
C VAL A 22 -22.83 27.34 6.53
N PRO A 23 -23.81 26.41 6.46
CA PRO A 23 -23.72 25.19 7.22
C PRO A 23 -22.53 24.39 6.69
N ALA A 24 -21.48 24.26 7.50
CA ALA A 24 -20.38 23.36 7.22
C ALA A 24 -20.88 21.92 7.32
N ALA A 25 -21.56 21.47 6.27
CA ALA A 25 -22.05 20.11 6.11
C ALA A 25 -20.84 19.18 6.06
N GLY A 26 -20.44 18.67 7.23
CA GLY A 26 -19.34 17.74 7.40
C GLY A 26 -19.61 16.52 6.53
N GLN A 27 -18.94 16.45 5.38
CA GLN A 27 -19.08 15.34 4.46
C GLN A 27 -18.52 14.10 5.12
N SER A 28 -19.40 13.24 5.63
CA SER A 28 -19.05 11.91 6.11
C SER A 28 -18.41 11.12 4.97
N GLU A 29 -17.08 11.15 4.88
CA GLU A 29 -16.30 10.41 3.90
C GLU A 29 -16.73 8.95 3.96
N LYS A 30 -17.32 8.44 2.86
CA LYS A 30 -17.79 7.05 2.82
C LYS A 30 -16.60 6.14 3.17
N PRO A 31 -16.72 5.22 4.15
CA PRO A 31 -15.61 4.39 4.58
C PRO A 31 -14.94 3.71 3.39
N ARG A 32 -13.68 4.07 3.13
CA ARG A 32 -12.94 3.57 1.97
C ARG A 32 -12.87 2.04 1.98
N PRO A 33 -13.04 1.38 0.82
CA PRO A 33 -12.88 -0.07 0.71
C PRO A 33 -11.57 -0.55 1.33
N ILE A 34 -11.62 -1.68 2.04
CA ILE A 34 -10.41 -2.25 2.67
C ILE A 34 -9.29 -2.61 1.66
N SER A 35 -9.67 -2.79 0.39
CA SER A 35 -8.77 -2.92 -0.77
C SER A 35 -7.98 -1.65 -1.12
N GLU A 36 -8.37 -0.48 -0.58
CA GLU A 36 -7.77 0.84 -0.79
C GLU A 36 -7.13 1.40 0.49
N SER A 37 -7.14 0.63 1.59
CA SER A 37 -6.53 1.02 2.85
C SER A 37 -5.01 1.20 2.71
N PRO A 38 -4.40 2.26 3.25
CA PRO A 38 -2.94 2.45 3.22
C PRO A 38 -2.16 1.37 3.99
N LEU A 39 -2.85 0.54 4.79
CA LEU A 39 -2.28 -0.63 5.44
C LEU A 39 -2.17 -1.86 4.52
N LEU A 40 -2.72 -1.81 3.30
CA LEU A 40 -2.63 -2.88 2.30
C LEU A 40 -1.48 -2.62 1.32
N TRP A 41 -0.33 -3.25 1.57
CA TRP A 41 0.86 -3.03 0.75
C TRP A 41 1.71 -4.28 0.55
N ALA A 42 2.60 -4.24 -0.44
CA ALA A 42 3.64 -5.25 -0.67
C ALA A 42 4.97 -4.56 -1.02
N THR A 43 6.09 -5.16 -0.61
CA THR A 43 7.43 -4.68 -0.95
C THR A 43 8.41 -5.83 -1.18
N VAL A 44 9.42 -5.60 -2.01
CA VAL A 44 10.62 -6.43 -2.03
C VAL A 44 11.48 -6.03 -0.83
N ASN A 45 11.71 -6.99 0.08
CA ASN A 45 12.45 -6.78 1.33
C ASN A 45 13.80 -7.51 1.38
N VAL A 46 14.06 -8.45 0.47
CA VAL A 46 15.40 -9.01 0.19
C VAL A 46 15.59 -9.03 -1.31
N CYS A 47 16.79 -8.71 -1.79
CA CYS A 47 17.16 -8.88 -3.18
C CYS A 47 18.65 -9.17 -3.28
N ASP A 48 19.00 -10.43 -3.62
CA ASP A 48 20.32 -10.85 -4.07
C ASP A 48 21.48 -10.34 -3.19
N THR A 49 21.41 -10.66 -1.89
CA THR A 49 22.39 -10.24 -0.87
C THR A 49 23.42 -11.33 -0.62
N ALA A 50 24.57 -11.01 -0.01
CA ALA A 50 25.64 -11.99 0.24
C ALA A 50 25.17 -13.19 1.09
N ASP A 51 24.33 -12.95 2.10
CA ASP A 51 23.73 -14.00 2.95
C ASP A 51 22.54 -14.71 2.27
N ARG A 52 22.05 -14.19 1.14
CA ARG A 52 20.84 -14.63 0.42
C ARG A 52 20.99 -14.45 -1.11
N PRO A 53 21.97 -15.13 -1.74
CA PRO A 53 22.13 -15.10 -3.20
C PRO A 53 20.89 -15.70 -3.88
N ASP A 54 20.67 -15.36 -5.15
CA ASP A 54 19.52 -15.81 -5.96
C ASP A 54 18.14 -15.51 -5.32
N THR A 55 18.06 -14.67 -4.27
CA THR A 55 16.87 -14.59 -3.42
C THR A 55 16.10 -13.29 -3.60
N ILE A 56 14.82 -13.41 -3.96
CA ILE A 56 13.84 -12.34 -3.79
C ILE A 56 12.98 -12.60 -2.54
N GLY A 57 13.06 -11.69 -1.57
CA GLY A 57 12.19 -11.66 -0.40
C GLY A 57 11.03 -10.71 -0.63
N ILE A 58 9.79 -11.18 -0.45
CA ILE A 58 8.59 -10.34 -0.53
C ILE A 58 7.94 -10.30 0.86
N ARG A 59 7.61 -9.09 1.34
CA ARG A 59 6.75 -8.87 2.51
C ARG A 59 5.52 -8.10 2.09
N ALA A 60 4.40 -8.36 2.76
CA ALA A 60 3.18 -7.59 2.63
C ALA A 60 2.57 -7.31 4.01
N SER A 61 1.76 -6.26 4.07
CA SER A 61 0.79 -6.04 5.15
C SER A 61 -0.62 -6.11 4.60
N MET A 62 -1.53 -6.61 5.43
CA MET A 62 -2.95 -6.78 5.13
C MET A 62 -3.77 -6.23 6.30
N PRO A 63 -4.66 -5.25 6.07
CA PRO A 63 -5.55 -4.75 7.09
C PRO A 63 -6.63 -5.77 7.45
N GLY A 64 -7.01 -5.76 8.72
CA GLY A 64 -8.22 -6.43 9.20
C GLY A 64 -9.47 -5.62 8.91
N SER A 65 -10.60 -6.32 8.78
CA SER A 65 -11.94 -5.78 8.61
C SER A 65 -12.63 -5.37 9.91
N GLY A 66 -12.04 -5.71 11.07
CA GLY A 66 -12.70 -5.72 12.36
C GLY A 66 -13.54 -6.98 12.62
N ILE A 67 -13.93 -7.71 11.58
CA ILE A 67 -14.80 -8.89 11.69
C ILE A 67 -14.00 -10.08 12.25
N SER A 68 -14.45 -10.64 13.36
CA SER A 68 -13.78 -11.71 14.10
C SER A 68 -13.87 -13.08 13.39
N ALA A 69 -15.03 -13.39 12.82
CA ALA A 69 -15.29 -14.62 12.06
C ALA A 69 -14.42 -14.73 10.79
N GLU A 70 -14.00 -13.60 10.22
CA GLU A 70 -13.15 -13.62 9.04
C GLU A 70 -11.73 -14.10 9.32
N ARG A 71 -11.17 -14.81 8.35
CA ARG A 71 -9.78 -15.28 8.29
C ARG A 71 -9.08 -14.62 7.12
N MET A 72 -7.88 -14.11 7.37
CA MET A 72 -7.07 -13.40 6.39
C MET A 72 -6.01 -14.31 5.79
N PHE A 73 -5.85 -14.24 4.46
CA PHE A 73 -4.88 -15.02 3.70
C PHE A 73 -4.09 -14.14 2.73
N MET A 74 -2.80 -14.47 2.55
CA MET A 74 -1.92 -13.85 1.55
C MET A 74 -1.30 -14.93 0.64
N ARG A 75 -1.30 -14.70 -0.68
CA ARG A 75 -0.55 -15.49 -1.67
C ARG A 75 0.48 -14.61 -2.36
N PHE A 76 1.75 -14.98 -2.21
CA PHE A 76 2.89 -14.29 -2.79
C PHE A 76 3.26 -14.96 -4.11
N GLN A 77 3.31 -14.19 -5.20
CA GLN A 77 3.77 -14.64 -6.50
C GLN A 77 4.94 -13.77 -6.97
N VAL A 78 6.02 -14.40 -7.43
CA VAL A 78 7.12 -13.72 -8.11
C VAL A 78 6.75 -13.53 -9.58
N GLN A 79 7.02 -12.36 -10.12
CA GLN A 79 6.88 -12.07 -11.55
C GLN A 79 8.21 -11.59 -12.12
N PHE A 80 8.55 -12.05 -13.32
CA PHE A 80 9.72 -11.58 -14.08
C PHE A 80 9.29 -10.65 -15.21
N PHE A 81 10.17 -9.72 -15.58
CA PHE A 81 9.97 -8.86 -16.75
C PHE A 81 10.62 -9.51 -17.98
N SER A 82 9.79 -9.91 -18.94
CA SER A 82 10.22 -10.36 -20.26
C SER A 82 10.52 -9.14 -21.14
N ARG A 83 11.73 -9.09 -21.71
CA ARG A 83 12.09 -8.07 -22.71
C ARG A 83 11.52 -8.38 -24.11
N THR A 84 11.19 -9.65 -24.38
CA THR A 84 10.71 -10.13 -25.68
C THR A 84 9.32 -9.58 -26.03
N ASP A 85 8.44 -9.45 -25.03
CA ASP A 85 7.07 -8.93 -25.19
C ASP A 85 6.76 -7.73 -24.26
N ASN A 86 7.79 -7.22 -23.56
CA ASN A 86 7.72 -6.12 -22.60
C ASN A 86 6.65 -6.28 -21.49
N ARG A 87 6.38 -7.53 -21.09
CA ARG A 87 5.35 -7.88 -20.10
C ARG A 87 5.91 -8.54 -18.84
N TRP A 88 5.08 -8.56 -17.81
CA TRP A 88 5.36 -9.19 -16.53
C TRP A 88 4.65 -10.54 -16.45
N HIS A 89 5.43 -11.61 -16.48
CA HIS A 89 4.95 -12.99 -16.40
C HIS A 89 5.17 -13.55 -15.00
N ASN A 90 4.33 -14.48 -14.55
CA ASN A 90 4.61 -15.20 -13.30
C ASN A 90 5.84 -16.10 -13.51
N VAL A 91 6.74 -16.16 -12.53
CA VAL A 91 7.74 -17.23 -12.48
C VAL A 91 7.01 -18.56 -12.23
N GLY A 92 7.45 -19.64 -12.88
CA GLY A 92 6.81 -20.96 -12.84
C GLY A 92 7.03 -21.73 -11.54
N ARG A 93 7.57 -22.95 -11.63
CA ARG A 93 7.89 -23.78 -10.45
C ARG A 93 8.79 -22.99 -9.48
N GLY A 94 8.38 -22.89 -8.22
CA GLY A 94 9.08 -22.13 -7.18
C GLY A 94 8.73 -20.63 -7.12
N GLY A 95 7.92 -20.09 -8.04
CA GLY A 95 7.53 -18.68 -8.06
C GLY A 95 6.28 -18.32 -7.25
N ASP A 96 5.68 -19.26 -6.49
CA ASP A 96 4.38 -19.08 -5.83
C ASP A 96 4.38 -19.69 -4.42
N SER A 97 3.80 -19.00 -3.44
CA SER A 97 3.73 -19.48 -2.05
C SER A 97 2.52 -20.36 -1.74
N GLY A 98 1.50 -20.40 -2.63
CA GLY A 98 0.14 -20.75 -2.23
C GLY A 98 -0.47 -19.70 -1.27
N PHE A 99 -1.71 -19.92 -0.82
CA PHE A 99 -2.32 -19.05 0.20
C PHE A 99 -1.85 -19.41 1.61
N LEU A 100 -1.28 -18.44 2.31
CA LEU A 100 -0.83 -18.54 3.70
C LEU A 100 -1.84 -17.82 4.60
N ALA A 101 -2.34 -18.49 5.64
CA ALA A 101 -3.20 -17.85 6.64
C ALA A 101 -2.38 -16.91 7.55
N VAL A 102 -2.83 -15.67 7.74
CA VAL A 102 -2.06 -14.63 8.47
C VAL A 102 -2.73 -14.12 9.76
N GLY A 103 -4.02 -14.40 9.96
CA GLY A 103 -4.75 -14.05 11.18
C GLY A 103 -6.28 -14.08 11.04
N SER A 104 -6.98 -13.54 12.03
CA SER A 104 -8.40 -13.17 11.98
C SER A 104 -8.55 -11.71 11.54
N GLY A 105 -9.67 -11.36 10.89
CA GLY A 105 -10.01 -10.00 10.47
C GLY A 105 -10.13 -8.98 11.61
N ARG A 106 -10.24 -9.42 12.88
CA ARG A 106 -10.28 -8.53 14.06
C ARG A 106 -9.02 -7.69 14.30
N TYR A 107 -7.88 -8.05 13.72
CA TYR A 107 -6.60 -7.35 13.95
C TYR A 107 -6.39 -6.25 12.92
N LEU A 108 -6.17 -5.00 13.38
CA LEU A 108 -5.95 -3.81 12.54
C LEU A 108 -5.11 -4.07 11.29
N GLN A 109 -3.97 -4.76 11.43
CA GLN A 109 -3.21 -5.31 10.32
C GLN A 109 -2.41 -6.56 10.73
N ARG A 110 -2.01 -7.35 9.72
CA ARG A 110 -1.06 -8.47 9.85
C ARG A 110 -0.04 -8.40 8.73
N GLN A 111 1.25 -8.53 9.07
CA GLN A 111 2.32 -8.70 8.09
C GLN A 111 2.70 -10.17 7.92
N SER A 112 3.00 -10.57 6.69
CA SER A 112 3.57 -11.88 6.37
C SER A 112 4.38 -11.81 5.07
N GLY A 113 5.10 -12.87 4.71
CA GLY A 113 5.94 -12.89 3.52
C GLY A 113 6.66 -14.20 3.27
N ARG A 114 7.31 -14.28 2.10
CA ARG A 114 8.03 -15.46 1.61
C ARG A 114 9.31 -14.98 0.91
N ASN A 115 10.40 -15.70 1.15
CA ASN A 115 11.60 -15.62 0.33
C ASN A 115 11.56 -16.73 -0.73
N PHE A 116 11.99 -16.41 -1.94
CA PHE A 116 12.04 -17.31 -3.07
C PHE A 116 13.45 -17.29 -3.67
N VAL A 117 14.05 -18.47 -3.81
CA VAL A 117 15.33 -18.65 -4.52
C VAL A 117 15.01 -18.88 -5.99
N ILE A 118 15.42 -17.96 -6.85
CA ILE A 118 15.07 -17.90 -8.27
C ILE A 118 16.37 -17.87 -9.09
N LYS A 119 16.79 -19.02 -9.62
CA LYS A 119 17.92 -19.09 -10.55
C LYS A 119 17.64 -18.23 -11.78
N ALA A 120 18.52 -17.31 -12.11
CA ALA A 120 18.46 -16.55 -13.36
C ALA A 120 18.62 -17.51 -14.57
N PRO A 121 17.83 -17.36 -15.65
CA PRO A 121 17.86 -18.31 -16.78
C PRO A 121 19.12 -18.17 -17.65
N THR A 122 19.68 -16.96 -17.76
CA THR A 122 20.94 -16.63 -18.45
C THR A 122 21.53 -15.35 -17.87
N ALA A 123 22.80 -15.07 -18.17
CA ALA A 123 23.44 -13.79 -17.85
C ALA A 123 22.64 -12.58 -18.39
N GLY A 124 22.77 -11.43 -17.70
CA GLY A 124 22.15 -10.15 -18.10
C GLY A 124 21.17 -9.55 -17.08
N GLY A 125 21.02 -10.16 -15.90
CA GLY A 125 20.22 -9.66 -14.80
C GLY A 125 18.71 -9.95 -14.93
N TYR A 126 18.20 -10.89 -14.13
CA TYR A 126 16.81 -11.30 -14.13
C TYR A 126 15.97 -10.34 -13.27
N ARG A 127 15.24 -9.42 -13.93
CA ARG A 127 14.42 -8.40 -13.26
C ARG A 127 13.11 -9.01 -12.74
N LEU A 128 12.94 -8.98 -11.42
CA LEU A 128 11.80 -9.57 -10.70
C LEU A 128 10.98 -8.54 -9.93
N ARG A 129 9.73 -8.86 -9.61
CA ARG A 129 8.88 -8.15 -8.63
C ARG A 129 7.97 -9.13 -7.91
N GLY A 130 7.33 -8.69 -6.83
CA GLY A 130 6.22 -9.42 -6.23
C GLY A 130 4.85 -8.95 -6.75
N ALA A 131 3.92 -9.89 -6.83
CA ALA A 131 2.48 -9.64 -6.91
C ALA A 131 1.80 -10.46 -5.80
N VAL A 132 1.19 -9.77 -4.84
CA VAL A 132 0.57 -10.39 -3.67
C VAL A 132 -0.94 -10.33 -3.80
N THR A 133 -1.61 -11.47 -3.65
CA THR A 133 -3.08 -11.56 -3.61
C THR A 133 -3.52 -11.73 -2.17
N PHE A 134 -4.51 -10.95 -1.75
CA PHE A 134 -5.04 -10.91 -0.39
C PHE A 134 -6.49 -11.38 -0.41
N GLU A 135 -6.88 -12.20 0.56
CA GLU A 135 -8.24 -12.71 0.68
C GLU A 135 -8.73 -12.66 2.11
N TRP A 136 -9.81 -11.93 2.35
CA TRP A 136 -10.62 -12.07 3.54
C TRP A 136 -11.63 -13.17 3.23
N ARG A 137 -11.67 -14.21 4.08
CA ARG A 137 -12.57 -15.34 3.94
C ARG A 137 -13.45 -15.48 5.18
N GLN A 138 -14.72 -15.81 5.00
CA GLN A 138 -15.62 -16.18 6.09
C GLN A 138 -16.16 -17.58 5.81
N ASP A 139 -16.14 -18.47 6.79
CA ASP A 139 -16.68 -19.84 6.69
C ASP A 139 -16.11 -20.68 5.52
N GLY A 140 -14.91 -20.30 5.06
CA GLY A 140 -14.20 -20.87 3.91
C GLY A 140 -14.25 -19.99 2.65
N GLU A 141 -15.34 -19.26 2.45
CA GLU A 141 -15.64 -18.50 1.23
C GLU A 141 -14.94 -17.14 1.14
N VAL A 142 -14.55 -16.74 -0.07
CA VAL A 142 -13.79 -15.50 -0.32
C VAL A 142 -14.70 -14.29 -0.40
N VAL A 143 -15.08 -13.75 0.77
CA VAL A 143 -15.95 -12.56 0.87
C VAL A 143 -15.33 -11.29 0.26
N ARG A 144 -14.00 -11.12 0.32
CA ARG A 144 -13.29 -10.02 -0.37
C ARG A 144 -11.90 -10.45 -0.85
N ARG A 145 -11.45 -9.89 -1.97
CA ARG A 145 -10.13 -10.13 -2.57
C ARG A 145 -9.49 -8.82 -3.04
N ALA A 146 -8.17 -8.69 -2.89
CA ALA A 146 -7.37 -7.59 -3.45
C ALA A 146 -6.04 -8.12 -4.02
N ARG A 147 -5.34 -7.32 -4.86
CA ARG A 147 -4.03 -7.71 -5.42
C ARG A 147 -3.10 -6.52 -5.60
N THR A 148 -1.97 -6.53 -4.90
CA THR A 148 -1.00 -5.42 -4.88
C THR A 148 0.34 -5.86 -5.47
N ARG A 149 0.96 -5.00 -6.29
CA ARG A 149 2.33 -5.19 -6.79
C ARG A 149 3.32 -4.61 -5.79
N THR A 150 4.54 -5.15 -5.72
CA THR A 150 5.55 -4.61 -4.81
C THR A 150 5.91 -3.15 -5.14
N THR A 151 5.92 -2.29 -4.12
CA THR A 151 6.37 -0.90 -4.18
C THR A 151 7.47 -0.63 -3.14
N SER A 152 8.15 0.50 -3.26
CA SER A 152 9.14 1.00 -2.30
C SER A 152 8.50 1.89 -1.22
N GLY A 153 9.23 2.16 -0.12
CA GLY A 153 8.83 3.10 0.93
C GLY A 153 8.31 2.45 2.22
N HIS A 154 8.20 1.12 2.25
CA HIS A 154 7.67 0.36 3.38
C HIS A 154 8.76 0.10 4.44
N GLY A 155 9.00 1.12 5.27
CA GLY A 155 9.94 1.06 6.38
C GLY A 155 9.59 0.00 7.44
N ASN A 156 10.56 -0.32 8.30
CA ASN A 156 10.42 -1.31 9.39
C ASN A 156 9.95 -2.72 8.98
N THR A 157 10.09 -3.06 7.70
CA THR A 157 9.73 -4.37 7.14
C THR A 157 10.52 -5.50 7.82
N ARG A 158 9.84 -6.38 8.57
CA ARG A 158 10.49 -7.40 9.41
C ARG A 158 11.27 -8.41 8.57
N GLY A 159 12.56 -8.56 8.86
CA GLY A 159 13.45 -9.44 8.09
C GLY A 159 13.81 -8.88 6.71
N ALA A 160 13.78 -7.56 6.55
CA ALA A 160 14.42 -6.89 5.41
C ALA A 160 15.94 -7.03 5.49
N ASP A 161 16.57 -7.26 4.34
CA ASP A 161 18.00 -7.44 4.17
C ASP A 161 18.48 -6.61 2.95
N PRO A 162 19.34 -5.60 3.14
CA PRO A 162 19.79 -5.05 4.43
C PRO A 162 18.63 -4.46 5.27
N LYS A 163 18.90 -4.15 6.54
CA LYS A 163 17.90 -3.59 7.48
C LYS A 163 17.20 -2.36 6.88
N GLY A 164 15.88 -2.45 6.71
CA GLY A 164 15.05 -1.37 6.14
C GLY A 164 14.94 -1.39 4.60
N TYR A 165 15.52 -2.39 3.91
CA TYR A 165 15.37 -2.53 2.47
C TYR A 165 13.89 -2.67 2.06
N SER A 166 13.48 -1.83 1.12
CA SER A 166 12.13 -1.80 0.54
C SER A 166 12.23 -1.30 -0.90
N ARG A 167 11.84 -2.14 -1.87
CA ARG A 167 11.90 -1.82 -3.31
C ARG A 167 10.69 -2.35 -4.08
N ALA A 168 10.43 -1.74 -5.23
CA ALA A 168 9.37 -2.15 -6.15
C ALA A 168 9.75 -3.37 -7.02
N SER A 169 11.04 -3.56 -7.31
CA SER A 169 11.57 -4.67 -8.09
C SER A 169 12.96 -5.07 -7.59
N CYS A 170 13.33 -6.33 -7.81
CA CYS A 170 14.67 -6.89 -7.64
C CYS A 170 15.35 -7.10 -9.01
N ILE A 171 16.68 -7.24 -9.01
CA ILE A 171 17.44 -7.83 -10.12
C ILE A 171 18.41 -8.83 -9.49
N ILE A 172 18.22 -10.11 -9.76
CA ILE A 172 19.21 -11.17 -9.50
C ILE A 172 20.17 -11.18 -10.69
N ARG A 173 21.48 -11.34 -10.47
CA ARG A 173 22.51 -11.17 -11.52
C ARG A 173 22.89 -12.43 -12.28
#